data_AF-A0AAW1AVU2-F1
#
_entry.id   AF-A0AAW1AVU2-F1
#
_cell.length_a   1.000
_cell.length_b   1.000
_cell.length_c   1.000
_cell.angle_alpha   90.00
_cell.angle_beta   90.00
_cell.angle_gamma   90.00
#
_symmetry.space_group_name_H-M   'P 1'
#
loop_
_entity.id
_entity.type
_entity.pdbx_description
1 polymer ?
#
loop_
_entity_poly.entity_id
_entity_poly.type
_entity_poly.pdbx_seq_one_letter_code
_entity_poly.pdbx_strand_id
1 'polypeptide(L)'
;MGMQRWAPELARLHNSGFVNAWRASNEDKKPWIQINLLKKMFLSGVVTQGAGRLGASEFVRTYKVSYSLDGRVFEFYKDENENHEKIFSGNTDKYTAVTNMFNSPVIAQYFRIHPVTYEGGYTLRFELIGCEMNGCSDPLGVKSHRISDQQITASSVYKTWGLSSMTWHPYYARLDNTGKSNAWTALRNKPGEWLQIDLLKVKKVSGIITQGARDFGHIQYVAAYKVAYSNDGKSWTVYHDDNSNSIKLFQGNHDNNSHKKNMFDVPFHARFVRILPEAWHNRITLRVELLGCDE
;
A
#
# COMPACT_ATOMS: atom_id res chain seq x y z
N MET A 1 3.76 35.06 24.75
CA MET A 1 2.82 33.94 24.55
C MET A 1 3.25 33.17 23.31
N GLY A 2 3.68 31.92 23.46
CA GLY A 2 4.15 31.11 22.34
C GLY A 2 3.10 31.00 21.25
N MET A 3 3.51 31.20 20.00
CA MET A 3 2.66 31.16 18.81
C MET A 3 1.99 29.77 18.74
N GLN A 4 0.69 29.69 19.01
CA GLN A 4 -0.06 28.45 18.79
C GLN A 4 -0.03 28.13 17.30
N ARG A 5 0.74 27.12 16.90
CA ARG A 5 0.99 26.79 15.50
C ARG A 5 -0.06 25.80 14.99
N TRP A 6 -1.08 26.30 14.30
CA TRP A 6 -2.14 25.50 13.67
C TRP A 6 -1.72 24.99 12.28
N ALA A 7 -0.81 24.01 12.24
CA ALA A 7 -0.16 23.52 11.02
C ALA A 7 -0.97 22.42 10.28
N PRO A 8 -0.74 22.22 8.96
CA PRO A 8 -1.38 21.16 8.17
C PRO A 8 -1.24 19.74 8.74
N GLU A 9 -0.10 19.46 9.38
CA GLU A 9 0.20 18.15 9.99
C GLU A 9 -0.76 17.75 11.13
N LEU A 10 -1.46 18.74 11.71
CA LEU A 10 -2.43 18.54 12.78
C LEU A 10 -3.84 18.26 12.28
N ALA A 11 -4.11 18.36 10.97
CA ALA A 11 -5.43 18.23 10.37
C ALA A 11 -5.98 16.78 10.33
N ARG A 12 -5.73 16.00 11.39
CA ARG A 12 -6.13 14.59 11.50
C ARG A 12 -7.45 14.49 12.26
N LEU A 13 -8.35 13.64 11.77
CA LEU A 13 -9.62 13.37 12.45
C LEU A 13 -9.39 12.90 13.90
N HIS A 14 -10.23 13.34 14.83
CA HIS A 14 -10.16 13.04 16.27
C HIS A 14 -8.85 13.45 16.99
N ASN A 15 -7.97 14.19 16.32
CA ASN A 15 -6.76 14.71 16.97
C ASN A 15 -7.13 15.57 18.19
N SER A 16 -6.41 15.40 19.30
CA SER A 16 -6.73 15.98 20.61
C SER A 16 -5.63 16.92 21.09
N GLY A 17 -5.95 17.75 22.09
CA GLY A 17 -5.04 18.75 22.65
C GLY A 17 -5.49 20.20 22.40
N PHE A 18 -4.72 21.15 22.94
CA PHE A 18 -5.03 22.59 22.86
C PHE A 18 -4.90 23.17 21.45
N VAL A 19 -4.04 22.58 20.61
CA VAL A 19 -3.85 22.91 19.20
C VAL A 19 -3.85 21.59 18.44
N ASN A 20 -4.91 21.33 17.69
CA ASN A 20 -5.21 19.99 17.21
C ASN A 20 -5.79 19.95 15.79
N ALA A 21 -5.71 21.04 15.03
CA ALA A 21 -6.22 21.13 13.66
C ALA A 21 -5.33 22.01 12.79
N TRP A 22 -5.59 22.00 11.49
CA TRP A 22 -5.10 23.04 10.60
C TRP A 22 -6.04 24.24 10.65
N ARG A 23 -5.46 25.44 10.60
CA ARG A 23 -6.21 26.68 10.44
C ARG A 23 -5.50 27.60 9.45
N ALA A 24 -6.26 28.16 8.51
CA ALA A 24 -5.71 29.18 7.60
C ALA A 24 -5.51 30.54 8.28
N SER A 25 -4.62 31.36 7.72
CA SER A 25 -4.47 32.75 8.13
C SER A 25 -5.77 33.53 7.90
N ASN A 26 -6.07 34.51 8.76
CA ASN A 26 -7.21 35.41 8.56
C ASN A 26 -7.06 36.30 7.31
N GLU A 27 -5.83 36.44 6.81
CA GLU A 27 -5.53 37.23 5.59
C GLU A 27 -5.69 36.41 4.31
N ASP A 28 -5.74 35.08 4.41
CA ASP A 28 -5.87 34.19 3.26
C ASP A 28 -7.34 34.07 2.85
N LYS A 29 -7.68 34.67 1.71
CA LYS A 29 -9.04 34.67 1.15
C LYS A 29 -9.38 33.41 0.35
N LYS A 30 -8.39 32.57 0.01
CA LYS A 30 -8.57 31.36 -0.80
C LYS A 30 -7.66 30.22 -0.29
N PRO A 31 -7.81 29.82 0.99
CA PRO A 31 -6.95 28.81 1.56
C PRO A 31 -7.25 27.43 0.97
N TRP A 32 -6.23 26.59 0.93
CA TRP A 32 -6.38 25.17 0.63
C TRP A 32 -5.40 24.35 1.46
N ILE A 33 -5.75 23.09 1.69
CA ILE A 33 -4.87 22.09 2.29
C ILE A 33 -4.74 20.91 1.33
N GLN A 34 -3.51 20.42 1.13
CA GLN A 34 -3.19 19.33 0.19
C GLN A 34 -2.64 18.11 0.91
N ILE A 35 -3.06 16.93 0.45
CA ILE A 35 -2.46 15.64 0.78
C ILE A 35 -1.80 15.05 -0.47
N ASN A 36 -0.60 14.49 -0.31
CA ASN A 36 0.02 13.57 -1.27
C ASN A 36 -0.09 12.15 -0.72
N LEU A 37 -0.86 11.31 -1.41
CA LEU A 37 -1.13 9.91 -1.02
C LEU A 37 0.04 8.98 -1.35
N LEU A 38 1.11 9.47 -1.97
CA LEU A 38 2.31 8.77 -2.42
C LEU A 38 2.08 7.75 -3.55
N LYS A 39 0.83 7.35 -3.79
CA LYS A 39 0.37 6.44 -4.84
C LYS A 39 -1.01 6.85 -5.33
N LYS A 40 -1.40 6.34 -6.49
CA LYS A 40 -2.74 6.54 -7.07
C LYS A 40 -3.77 5.74 -6.27
N MET A 41 -4.76 6.44 -5.73
CA MET A 41 -5.83 5.89 -4.90
C MET A 41 -7.18 6.17 -5.56
N PHE A 42 -8.14 5.29 -5.31
CA PHE A 42 -9.55 5.51 -5.58
C PHE A 42 -10.19 6.15 -4.36
N LEU A 43 -10.65 7.39 -4.46
CA LEU A 43 -11.24 8.16 -3.37
C LEU A 43 -12.75 8.21 -3.54
N SER A 44 -13.49 7.83 -2.50
CA SER A 44 -14.95 7.76 -2.48
C SER A 44 -15.59 8.75 -1.51
N GLY A 45 -14.80 9.45 -0.69
CA GLY A 45 -15.36 10.48 0.17
C GLY A 45 -14.34 11.15 1.06
N VAL A 46 -14.84 12.06 1.91
CA VAL A 46 -14.07 12.82 2.88
C VAL A 46 -14.88 12.96 4.17
N VAL A 47 -14.18 12.87 5.30
CA VAL A 47 -14.74 13.13 6.62
C VAL A 47 -14.12 14.41 7.15
N THR A 48 -14.93 15.39 7.57
CA THR A 48 -14.46 16.67 8.11
C THR A 48 -14.88 16.86 9.55
N GLN A 49 -14.09 17.60 10.32
CA GLN A 49 -14.32 17.93 11.72
C GLN A 49 -13.72 19.31 12.04
N GLY A 50 -14.41 20.12 12.85
CA GLY A 50 -13.92 21.43 13.32
C GLY A 50 -12.89 21.33 14.44
N ALA A 51 -12.58 22.44 15.10
CA ALA A 51 -11.82 22.46 16.36
C ALA A 51 -12.23 23.63 17.27
N GLY A 52 -11.75 23.61 18.51
CA GLY A 52 -11.99 24.67 19.47
C GLY A 52 -10.75 25.55 19.66
N ARG A 53 -10.93 26.87 19.67
CA ARG A 53 -9.85 27.82 20.01
C ARG A 53 -10.37 28.83 21.02
N LEU A 54 -9.65 28.98 22.14
CA LEU A 54 -10.00 29.94 23.21
C LEU A 54 -11.47 29.84 23.66
N GLY A 55 -12.00 28.62 23.73
CA GLY A 55 -13.40 28.36 24.08
C GLY A 55 -14.40 28.46 22.92
N ALA A 56 -14.07 29.18 21.84
CA ALA A 56 -14.91 29.31 20.65
C ALA A 56 -14.86 28.05 19.77
N SER A 57 -15.96 27.82 19.04
CA SER A 57 -16.05 26.76 18.03
C SER A 57 -15.63 27.31 16.67
N GLU A 58 -14.70 26.64 16.00
CA GLU A 58 -14.23 27.03 14.67
C GLU A 58 -14.27 25.85 13.71
N PHE A 59 -14.86 26.06 12.53
CA PHE A 59 -15.05 24.98 11.57
C PHE A 59 -15.37 25.49 10.17
N VAL A 60 -15.10 24.65 9.18
CA VAL A 60 -15.50 24.87 7.79
C VAL A 60 -16.97 24.47 7.61
N ARG A 61 -17.79 25.40 7.12
CA ARG A 61 -19.23 25.22 6.86
C ARG A 61 -19.49 24.66 5.47
N THR A 62 -18.75 25.11 4.47
CA THR A 62 -18.83 24.56 3.10
C THR A 62 -17.44 24.54 2.48
N TYR A 63 -17.21 23.59 1.57
CA TYR A 63 -15.93 23.45 0.89
C TYR A 63 -16.09 22.84 -0.50
N LYS A 64 -15.06 23.02 -1.33
CA LYS A 64 -14.87 22.32 -2.60
C LYS A 64 -13.66 21.40 -2.50
N VAL A 65 -13.58 20.42 -3.39
CA VAL A 65 -12.41 19.54 -3.47
C VAL A 65 -11.86 19.52 -4.88
N SER A 66 -10.54 19.41 -5.00
CA SER A 66 -9.87 19.21 -6.28
C SER A 66 -8.82 18.11 -6.17
N TYR A 67 -8.62 17.35 -7.23
CA TYR A 67 -7.69 16.23 -7.26
C TYR A 67 -6.75 16.30 -8.46
N SER A 68 -5.64 15.58 -8.36
CA SER A 68 -4.61 15.54 -9.39
C SER A 68 -3.84 14.22 -9.36
N LEU A 69 -3.37 13.77 -10.53
CA LEU A 69 -2.49 12.61 -10.69
C LEU A 69 -1.01 13.00 -10.65
N ASP A 70 -0.66 14.23 -11.04
CA ASP A 70 0.73 14.68 -11.23
C ASP A 70 1.16 15.78 -10.25
N GLY A 71 0.22 16.33 -9.48
CA GLY A 71 0.45 17.43 -8.54
C GLY A 71 0.64 18.79 -9.21
N ARG A 72 0.42 18.89 -10.53
CA ARG A 72 0.55 20.12 -11.32
C ARG A 72 -0.80 20.60 -11.82
N VAL A 73 -1.57 19.72 -12.45
CA VAL A 73 -2.90 20.04 -12.98
C VAL A 73 -3.95 19.51 -12.01
N PHE A 74 -4.78 20.41 -11.47
CA PHE A 74 -5.85 20.06 -10.54
C PHE A 74 -7.21 20.26 -11.19
N GLU A 75 -8.07 19.26 -11.04
CA GLU A 75 -9.46 19.29 -11.49
C GLU A 75 -10.38 19.37 -10.28
N PHE A 76 -11.37 20.26 -10.32
CA PHE A 76 -12.39 20.34 -9.28
C PHE A 76 -13.43 19.24 -9.48
N TYR A 77 -13.84 18.60 -8.38
CA TYR A 77 -14.90 17.60 -8.40
C TYR A 77 -16.24 18.22 -8.81
N LYS A 78 -16.96 17.49 -9.68
CA LYS A 78 -18.30 17.81 -10.17
C LYS A 78 -19.14 16.54 -10.08
N ASP A 79 -20.41 16.66 -9.70
CA ASP A 79 -21.32 15.52 -9.81
C ASP A 79 -21.71 15.29 -11.27
N GLU A 80 -21.98 14.04 -11.65
CA GLU A 80 -22.34 13.65 -13.04
C GLU A 80 -23.49 14.46 -13.64
N ASN A 81 -24.40 14.95 -12.79
CA ASN A 81 -25.59 15.69 -13.19
C ASN A 81 -25.42 17.22 -13.12
N GLU A 82 -24.26 17.72 -12.69
CA GLU A 82 -24.02 19.14 -12.45
C GLU A 82 -22.83 19.64 -13.27
N ASN A 83 -23.03 20.69 -14.08
CA ASN A 83 -21.95 21.27 -14.88
C ASN A 83 -21.05 22.23 -14.06
N HIS A 84 -21.36 22.42 -12.78
CA HIS A 84 -20.65 23.29 -11.85
C HIS A 84 -19.87 22.50 -10.79
N GLU A 85 -18.85 23.12 -10.22
CA GLU A 85 -18.04 22.55 -9.12
C GLU A 85 -18.94 22.22 -7.92
N LYS A 86 -18.82 20.99 -7.39
CA LYS A 86 -19.62 20.57 -6.25
C LYS A 86 -19.21 21.33 -4.99
N ILE A 87 -20.20 21.88 -4.29
CA ILE A 87 -20.03 22.47 -2.95
C ILE A 87 -20.54 21.44 -1.93
N PHE A 88 -19.65 20.99 -1.06
CA PHE A 88 -19.97 20.08 0.02
C PHE A 88 -20.34 20.84 1.29
N SER A 89 -21.33 20.33 2.01
CA SER A 89 -21.68 20.79 3.35
C SER A 89 -20.70 20.22 4.36
N GLY A 90 -20.02 21.10 5.09
CA GLY A 90 -19.07 20.76 6.14
C GLY A 90 -19.75 20.62 7.51
N ASN A 91 -19.09 21.14 8.53
CA ASN A 91 -19.49 20.94 9.92
C ASN A 91 -20.45 22.02 10.41
N THR A 92 -21.21 21.68 11.45
CA THR A 92 -22.07 22.60 12.22
C THR A 92 -21.52 22.92 13.61
N ASP A 93 -20.51 22.17 14.06
CA ASP A 93 -19.85 22.33 15.35
C ASP A 93 -18.38 21.84 15.30
N LYS A 94 -17.66 21.98 16.42
CA LYS A 94 -16.23 21.62 16.54
C LYS A 94 -15.93 20.13 16.78
N TYR A 95 -16.93 19.29 17.06
CA TYR A 95 -16.75 17.90 17.51
C TYR A 95 -17.33 16.87 16.55
N THR A 96 -18.48 17.12 15.96
CA THR A 96 -19.20 16.17 15.13
C THR A 96 -18.48 15.98 13.81
N ALA A 97 -18.08 14.75 13.52
CA ALA A 97 -17.51 14.38 12.22
C ALA A 97 -18.63 14.31 11.18
N VAL A 98 -18.42 14.96 10.03
CA VAL A 98 -19.37 14.98 8.92
C VAL A 98 -18.74 14.24 7.74
N THR A 99 -19.42 13.20 7.29
CA THR A 99 -19.00 12.38 6.15
C THR A 99 -19.70 12.85 4.89
N ASN A 100 -18.95 13.15 3.85
CA ASN A 100 -19.44 13.41 2.51
C ASN A 100 -18.88 12.35 1.55
N MET A 101 -19.78 11.57 0.94
CA MET A 101 -19.42 10.60 -0.09
C MET A 101 -19.48 11.27 -1.46
N PHE A 102 -18.58 10.89 -2.36
CA PHE A 102 -18.61 11.28 -3.76
C PHE A 102 -19.58 10.34 -4.49
N ASN A 103 -20.51 10.92 -5.25
CA ASN A 103 -21.43 10.14 -6.08
C ASN A 103 -20.65 9.34 -7.13
N SER A 104 -19.61 9.97 -7.68
CA SER A 104 -18.68 9.34 -8.60
C SER A 104 -17.29 9.37 -7.98
N PRO A 105 -16.74 8.23 -7.56
CA PRO A 105 -15.40 8.20 -6.97
C PRO A 105 -14.33 8.71 -7.95
N VAL A 106 -13.25 9.29 -7.40
CA VAL A 106 -12.17 9.91 -8.19
C VAL A 106 -10.84 9.20 -8.01
N ILE A 107 -10.02 9.21 -9.06
CA ILE A 107 -8.67 8.65 -9.01
C ILE A 107 -7.68 9.79 -8.79
N ALA A 108 -6.90 9.72 -7.71
CA ALA A 108 -6.00 10.79 -7.33
C ALA A 108 -4.73 10.29 -6.63
N GLN A 109 -3.62 11.00 -6.81
CA GLN A 109 -2.47 10.93 -5.91
C GLN A 109 -2.41 12.17 -5.01
N TYR A 110 -2.80 13.32 -5.54
CA TYR A 110 -2.85 14.58 -4.81
C TYR A 110 -4.30 15.00 -4.64
N PHE A 111 -4.66 15.40 -3.43
CA PHE A 111 -6.02 15.81 -3.09
C PHE A 111 -6.00 17.12 -2.32
N ARG A 112 -6.86 18.08 -2.68
CA ARG A 112 -6.99 19.37 -2.00
C ARG A 112 -8.41 19.60 -1.53
N ILE A 113 -8.52 20.16 -0.33
CA ILE A 113 -9.76 20.74 0.19
C ILE A 113 -9.62 22.25 0.15
N HIS A 114 -10.64 22.90 -0.40
CA HIS A 114 -10.76 24.36 -0.54
C HIS A 114 -11.94 24.84 0.29
N PRO A 115 -11.73 25.27 1.55
CA PRO A 115 -12.79 25.87 2.35
C PRO A 115 -13.40 27.10 1.65
N VAL A 116 -14.73 27.17 1.62
CA VAL A 116 -15.47 28.28 0.99
C VAL A 116 -16.05 29.18 2.08
N THR A 117 -16.90 28.63 2.95
CA THR A 117 -17.47 29.35 4.10
C THR A 117 -17.06 28.69 5.41
N TYR A 118 -17.03 29.46 6.50
CA TYR A 118 -16.57 29.01 7.80
C TYR A 118 -17.35 29.67 8.95
N GLU A 119 -17.23 29.09 10.13
CA GLU A 119 -17.60 29.69 11.41
C GLU A 119 -16.33 29.97 12.22
N GLY A 120 -16.11 31.21 12.65
CA GLY A 120 -14.94 31.63 13.44
C GLY A 120 -13.60 31.66 12.67
N GLY A 121 -13.23 30.58 11.98
CA GLY A 121 -12.09 30.50 11.09
C GLY A 121 -12.12 29.27 10.18
N TYR A 122 -11.31 29.29 9.11
CA TYR A 122 -11.07 28.13 8.25
C TYR A 122 -10.25 27.07 9.00
N THR A 123 -10.92 26.33 9.89
CA THR A 123 -10.31 25.34 10.77
C THR A 123 -10.82 23.94 10.42
N LEU A 124 -9.91 23.00 10.18
CA LEU A 124 -10.24 21.67 9.66
C LEU A 124 -9.36 20.57 10.27
N ARG A 125 -10.01 19.49 10.67
CA ARG A 125 -9.48 18.13 10.77
C ARG A 125 -10.21 17.28 9.76
N PHE A 126 -9.53 16.38 9.07
CA PHE A 126 -10.18 15.54 8.08
C PHE A 126 -9.49 14.20 7.90
N GLU A 127 -10.19 13.30 7.22
CA GLU A 127 -9.67 12.03 6.73
C GLU A 127 -10.29 11.76 5.35
N LEU A 128 -9.55 11.06 4.48
CA LEU A 128 -10.07 10.65 3.16
C LEU A 128 -10.58 9.21 3.22
N ILE A 129 -11.71 8.97 2.58
CA ILE A 129 -12.27 7.63 2.39
C ILE A 129 -11.89 7.16 0.99
N GLY A 130 -11.27 5.99 0.89
CA GLY A 130 -10.85 5.43 -0.37
C GLY A 130 -10.14 4.09 -0.22
N CYS A 131 -9.75 3.52 -1.36
CA CYS A 131 -8.97 2.29 -1.44
C CYS A 131 -7.85 2.44 -2.47
N GLU A 132 -6.88 1.52 -2.45
CA GLU A 132 -5.90 1.45 -3.53
C GLU A 132 -6.62 1.13 -4.85
N MET A 133 -6.18 1.73 -5.96
CA MET A 133 -6.74 1.51 -7.31
C MET A 133 -6.91 0.02 -7.66
N ASN A 134 -6.07 -0.82 -7.07
CA ASN A 134 -6.20 -2.26 -7.13
C ASN A 134 -6.79 -2.74 -5.80
N GLY A 135 -8.11 -2.59 -5.58
CA GLY A 135 -8.85 -3.27 -4.51
C GLY A 135 -8.59 -4.79 -4.45
N CYS A 136 -7.97 -5.30 -5.51
CA CYS A 136 -7.25 -6.54 -5.65
C CYS A 136 -5.89 -6.60 -4.89
N SER A 137 -5.82 -6.36 -3.58
CA SER A 137 -4.55 -6.46 -2.82
C SER A 137 -4.62 -7.40 -1.60
N ASP A 138 -5.61 -8.29 -1.62
CA ASP A 138 -5.82 -9.28 -0.57
C ASP A 138 -4.77 -10.39 -0.64
N PRO A 139 -4.39 -11.00 0.49
CA PRO A 139 -3.54 -12.19 0.51
C PRO A 139 -4.15 -13.34 -0.30
N LEU A 140 -3.42 -13.84 -1.30
CA LEU A 140 -3.86 -14.97 -2.13
C LEU A 140 -3.81 -16.31 -1.40
N GLY A 141 -3.11 -16.35 -0.26
CA GLY A 141 -3.28 -17.39 0.75
C GLY A 141 -2.09 -18.32 0.93
N VAL A 142 -0.89 -17.81 0.69
CA VAL A 142 0.35 -18.51 1.02
C VAL A 142 0.49 -18.61 2.55
N LYS A 143 0.23 -17.54 3.31
CA LYS A 143 0.26 -17.56 4.78
C LYS A 143 -0.90 -18.35 5.38
N SER A 144 -2.10 -18.21 4.82
CA SER A 144 -3.33 -18.81 5.37
C SER A 144 -3.53 -20.28 5.02
N HIS A 145 -2.58 -20.90 4.31
CA HIS A 145 -2.67 -22.28 3.82
C HIS A 145 -3.82 -22.54 2.83
N ARG A 146 -4.46 -21.50 2.28
CA ARG A 146 -5.41 -21.65 1.17
C ARG A 146 -4.70 -22.16 -0.10
N ILE A 147 -3.45 -21.76 -0.29
CA ILE A 147 -2.53 -22.38 -1.24
C ILE A 147 -1.90 -23.59 -0.54
N SER A 148 -2.13 -24.79 -1.04
CA SER A 148 -1.63 -26.05 -0.45
C SER A 148 -0.11 -26.21 -0.63
N ASP A 149 0.49 -27.15 0.11
CA ASP A 149 1.94 -27.40 0.03
C ASP A 149 2.37 -27.88 -1.37
N GLN A 150 1.52 -28.65 -2.04
CA GLN A 150 1.79 -29.18 -3.39
C GLN A 150 1.83 -28.09 -4.46
N GLN A 151 1.20 -26.94 -4.19
CA GLN A 151 1.19 -25.79 -5.09
C GLN A 151 2.49 -24.97 -5.01
N ILE A 152 3.37 -25.24 -4.06
CA ILE A 152 4.61 -24.49 -3.85
C ILE A 152 5.80 -25.38 -4.20
N THR A 153 6.52 -25.05 -5.27
CA THR A 153 7.66 -25.81 -5.78
C THR A 153 8.88 -24.90 -5.92
N ALA A 154 10.08 -25.46 -6.04
CA ALA A 154 11.29 -24.69 -6.22
C ALA A 154 12.31 -25.42 -7.10
N SER A 155 13.29 -24.67 -7.60
CA SER A 155 14.43 -25.19 -8.37
C SER A 155 15.30 -26.16 -7.58
N SER A 156 15.49 -25.90 -6.29
CA SER A 156 16.32 -26.70 -5.41
C SER A 156 15.98 -26.46 -3.94
N VAL A 157 16.51 -27.31 -3.06
CA VAL A 157 16.21 -27.27 -1.62
C VAL A 157 17.47 -27.56 -0.80
N TYR A 158 17.74 -26.71 0.19
CA TYR A 158 18.83 -26.87 1.14
C TYR A 158 18.44 -27.77 2.33
N LYS A 159 19.43 -28.51 2.85
CA LYS A 159 19.33 -29.30 4.08
C LYS A 159 20.40 -28.86 5.05
N THR A 160 20.03 -28.45 6.25
CA THR A 160 21.03 -28.10 7.28
C THR A 160 21.77 -29.37 7.71
N TRP A 161 23.11 -29.34 7.62
CA TRP A 161 24.01 -30.48 7.86
C TRP A 161 23.69 -31.75 7.06
N GLY A 162 22.97 -31.63 5.93
CA GLY A 162 22.55 -32.79 5.15
C GLY A 162 21.42 -33.62 5.78
N LEU A 163 20.87 -33.21 6.93
CA LEU A 163 19.82 -33.94 7.64
C LEU A 163 18.46 -33.73 6.99
N SER A 164 17.79 -34.83 6.60
CA SER A 164 16.45 -34.75 5.98
C SER A 164 15.39 -34.14 6.90
N SER A 165 15.53 -34.28 8.22
CA SER A 165 14.65 -33.65 9.22
C SER A 165 14.79 -32.12 9.29
N MET A 166 15.80 -31.54 8.65
CA MET A 166 16.12 -30.11 8.65
C MET A 166 16.18 -29.58 7.22
N THR A 167 15.22 -30.01 6.40
CA THR A 167 15.09 -29.62 5.00
C THR A 167 14.24 -28.36 4.87
N TRP A 168 14.74 -27.36 4.16
CA TRP A 168 14.08 -26.07 3.95
C TRP A 168 13.17 -26.10 2.72
N HIS A 169 12.15 -26.98 2.77
CA HIS A 169 11.24 -27.24 1.67
C HIS A 169 10.52 -25.99 1.13
N PRO A 170 10.14 -25.98 -0.17
CA PRO A 170 9.47 -24.85 -0.80
C PRO A 170 8.17 -24.45 -0.09
N TYR A 171 7.38 -25.42 0.37
CA TYR A 171 6.12 -25.18 1.06
C TYR A 171 6.26 -24.51 2.44
N TYR A 172 7.48 -24.41 2.99
CA TYR A 172 7.75 -23.61 4.18
C TYR A 172 7.89 -22.11 3.88
N ALA A 173 7.93 -21.68 2.62
CA ALA A 173 8.04 -20.28 2.20
C ALA A 173 6.78 -19.44 2.47
N ARG A 174 6.08 -19.68 3.58
CA ARG A 174 4.88 -18.96 3.97
C ARG A 174 5.23 -17.77 4.85
N LEU A 175 4.66 -16.61 4.56
CA LEU A 175 4.89 -15.40 5.37
C LEU A 175 4.59 -15.66 6.85
N ASP A 176 5.44 -15.16 7.75
CA ASP A 176 5.36 -15.34 9.21
C ASP A 176 5.36 -16.79 9.70
N ASN A 177 5.75 -17.75 8.85
CA ASN A 177 5.89 -19.12 9.29
C ASN A 177 6.95 -19.24 10.41
N THR A 178 6.71 -20.13 11.35
CA THR A 178 7.51 -20.32 12.58
C THR A 178 8.00 -21.77 12.70
N GLY A 179 8.93 -22.02 13.62
CA GLY A 179 9.53 -23.35 13.81
C GLY A 179 11.00 -23.40 13.37
N LYS A 180 11.59 -24.61 13.42
CA LYS A 180 13.02 -24.82 13.15
C LYS A 180 13.39 -24.66 11.67
N SER A 181 12.53 -25.14 10.78
CA SER A 181 12.63 -24.95 9.33
C SER A 181 11.34 -24.27 8.90
N ASN A 182 11.42 -22.96 8.69
CA ASN A 182 10.23 -22.11 8.56
C ASN A 182 10.26 -21.25 7.29
N ALA A 183 11.15 -21.55 6.35
CA ALA A 183 11.27 -20.86 5.07
C ALA A 183 11.69 -21.84 3.98
N TRP A 184 11.65 -21.40 2.73
CA TRP A 184 12.40 -22.06 1.67
C TRP A 184 13.82 -21.52 1.62
N THR A 185 14.79 -22.42 1.46
CA THR A 185 16.19 -22.05 1.19
C THR A 185 16.70 -22.84 0.00
N ALA A 186 17.25 -22.14 -1.00
CA ALA A 186 17.81 -22.79 -2.19
C ALA A 186 19.08 -23.59 -1.83
N LEU A 187 19.30 -24.71 -2.50
CA LEU A 187 20.48 -25.55 -2.29
C LEU A 187 21.77 -24.78 -2.63
N ARG A 188 21.74 -24.05 -3.74
CA ARG A 188 22.87 -23.30 -4.27
C ARG A 188 22.59 -21.80 -4.14
N ASN A 189 23.61 -21.04 -3.76
CA ASN A 189 23.57 -19.58 -3.74
C ASN A 189 24.06 -19.05 -5.09
N LYS A 190 23.26 -19.20 -6.14
CA LYS A 190 23.60 -18.70 -7.48
C LYS A 190 22.36 -18.13 -8.18
N PRO A 191 22.53 -17.22 -9.15
CA PRO A 191 21.44 -16.79 -10.00
C PRO A 191 20.81 -17.98 -10.75
N GLY A 192 19.50 -17.91 -10.99
CA GLY A 192 18.72 -18.94 -11.67
C GLY A 192 17.99 -19.92 -10.75
N GLU A 193 18.16 -19.80 -9.43
CA GLU A 193 17.25 -20.43 -8.48
C GLU A 193 15.88 -19.74 -8.53
N TRP A 194 14.82 -20.48 -8.24
CA TRP A 194 13.45 -19.96 -8.26
C TRP A 194 12.57 -20.65 -7.23
N LEU A 195 11.64 -19.88 -6.67
CA LEU A 195 10.48 -20.37 -5.92
C LEU A 195 9.24 -20.13 -6.78
N GLN A 196 8.43 -21.16 -6.97
CA GLN A 196 7.23 -21.14 -7.81
C GLN A 196 5.98 -21.43 -6.99
N ILE A 197 4.94 -20.66 -7.26
CA ILE A 197 3.60 -20.81 -6.66
C ILE A 197 2.60 -21.03 -7.81
N ASP A 198 1.87 -22.14 -7.77
CA ASP A 198 0.72 -22.44 -8.64
C ASP A 198 -0.57 -21.97 -7.95
N LEU A 199 -1.26 -20.98 -8.53
CA LEU A 199 -2.52 -20.45 -8.04
C LEU A 199 -3.73 -21.31 -8.44
N LEU A 200 -3.51 -22.40 -9.20
CA LEU A 200 -4.47 -23.34 -9.81
C LEU A 200 -5.39 -22.74 -10.86
N LYS A 201 -5.71 -21.46 -10.74
CA LYS A 201 -6.49 -20.66 -11.68
C LYS A 201 -5.71 -19.40 -12.02
N VAL A 202 -6.01 -18.81 -13.17
CA VAL A 202 -5.50 -17.47 -13.49
C VAL A 202 -6.10 -16.50 -12.48
N LYS A 203 -5.25 -15.77 -11.76
CA LYS A 203 -5.64 -14.72 -10.84
C LYS A 203 -4.94 -13.43 -11.20
N LYS A 204 -5.51 -12.31 -10.79
CA LYS A 204 -4.84 -11.02 -10.86
C LYS A 204 -3.90 -10.87 -9.68
N VAL A 205 -2.62 -10.69 -9.98
CA VAL A 205 -1.56 -10.54 -8.98
C VAL A 205 -1.10 -9.08 -8.98
N SER A 206 -1.23 -8.42 -7.83
CA SER A 206 -0.98 -6.98 -7.67
C SER A 206 0.22 -6.65 -6.80
N GLY A 207 0.75 -7.63 -6.06
CA GLY A 207 1.93 -7.42 -5.25
C GLY A 207 2.47 -8.68 -4.60
N ILE A 208 3.54 -8.50 -3.85
CA ILE A 208 4.23 -9.54 -3.10
C ILE A 208 4.78 -8.97 -1.81
N ILE A 209 4.71 -9.76 -0.74
CA ILE A 209 5.39 -9.51 0.53
C ILE A 209 6.48 -10.56 0.69
N THR A 210 7.70 -10.14 0.97
CA THR A 210 8.84 -11.02 1.23
C THR A 210 9.37 -10.85 2.64
N GLN A 211 9.93 -11.91 3.19
CA GLN A 211 10.53 -11.97 4.52
C GLN A 211 11.66 -13.01 4.50
N GLY A 212 12.75 -12.77 5.22
CA GLY A 212 13.86 -13.72 5.36
C GLY A 212 13.61 -14.78 6.42
N ALA A 213 14.66 -15.45 6.88
CA ALA A 213 14.64 -16.33 8.06
C ALA A 213 16.01 -16.39 8.73
N ARG A 214 16.13 -17.22 9.76
CA ARG A 214 17.38 -17.43 10.49
C ARG A 214 17.63 -18.91 10.66
N ASP A 215 18.85 -19.35 10.36
CA ASP A 215 19.32 -20.71 10.59
C ASP A 215 20.41 -20.68 11.67
N PHE A 216 20.15 -21.26 12.85
CA PHE A 216 21.09 -21.32 13.99
C PHE A 216 21.82 -20.02 14.39
N GLY A 217 21.18 -18.85 14.25
CA GLY A 217 21.86 -17.57 14.54
C GLY A 217 22.16 -16.75 13.30
N HIS A 218 22.30 -17.42 12.15
CA HIS A 218 22.68 -16.79 10.91
C HIS A 218 21.45 -16.24 10.18
N ILE A 219 21.38 -14.91 10.07
CA ILE A 219 20.36 -14.17 9.34
C ILE A 219 20.53 -14.45 7.84
N GLN A 220 19.45 -14.86 7.17
CA GLN A 220 19.43 -15.19 5.74
C GLN A 220 18.20 -14.55 5.08
N TYR A 221 18.40 -13.88 3.95
CA TYR A 221 17.30 -13.22 3.23
C TYR A 221 17.69 -12.91 1.78
N VAL A 222 16.67 -12.72 0.94
CA VAL A 222 16.84 -12.19 -0.42
C VAL A 222 16.75 -10.66 -0.40
N ALA A 223 17.82 -10.01 -0.85
CA ALA A 223 17.98 -8.55 -0.88
C ALA A 223 17.45 -7.93 -2.18
N ALA A 224 17.48 -8.66 -3.30
CA ALA A 224 16.87 -8.24 -4.55
C ALA A 224 16.40 -9.45 -5.37
N TYR A 225 15.30 -9.28 -6.11
CA TYR A 225 14.73 -10.34 -6.94
C TYR A 225 13.99 -9.79 -8.16
N LYS A 226 13.80 -10.65 -9.15
CA LYS A 226 12.87 -10.46 -10.27
C LYS A 226 11.63 -11.34 -10.05
N VAL A 227 10.56 -11.02 -10.75
CA VAL A 227 9.34 -11.83 -10.79
C VAL A 227 9.12 -12.30 -12.21
N ALA A 228 8.78 -13.57 -12.39
CA ALA A 228 8.34 -14.11 -13.66
C ALA A 228 6.98 -14.80 -13.48
N TYR A 229 6.17 -14.82 -14.53
CA TYR A 229 4.82 -15.36 -14.47
C TYR A 229 4.46 -16.13 -15.74
N SER A 230 3.48 -17.03 -15.62
CA SER A 230 3.07 -17.94 -16.68
C SER A 230 1.63 -18.41 -16.48
N ASN A 231 0.96 -18.79 -17.57
CA ASN A 231 -0.37 -19.43 -17.56
C ASN A 231 -0.30 -20.94 -17.84
N ASP A 232 0.77 -21.42 -18.49
CA ASP A 232 0.95 -22.81 -18.90
C ASP A 232 2.05 -23.55 -18.09
N GLY A 233 2.83 -22.81 -17.30
CA GLY A 233 3.99 -23.32 -16.55
C GLY A 233 5.22 -23.63 -17.41
N LYS A 234 5.15 -23.41 -18.73
CA LYS A 234 6.20 -23.73 -19.71
C LYS A 234 6.83 -22.45 -20.27
N SER A 235 5.99 -21.50 -20.67
CA SER A 235 6.38 -20.22 -21.25
C SER A 235 6.33 -19.15 -20.17
N TRP A 236 7.46 -18.48 -19.93
CA TRP A 236 7.60 -17.55 -18.81
C TRP A 236 7.86 -16.13 -19.31
N THR A 237 7.10 -15.18 -18.76
CA THR A 237 7.32 -13.74 -18.98
C THR A 237 7.93 -13.14 -17.73
N VAL A 238 9.03 -12.41 -17.86
CA VAL A 238 9.63 -11.67 -16.74
C VAL A 238 8.88 -10.35 -16.59
N TYR A 239 8.64 -9.89 -15.36
CA TYR A 239 7.98 -8.62 -15.12
C TYR A 239 8.88 -7.43 -15.49
N HIS A 240 8.35 -6.49 -16.26
CA HIS A 240 9.04 -5.29 -16.75
C HIS A 240 8.49 -4.02 -16.07
N ASP A 241 9.33 -2.99 -16.00
CA ASP A 241 8.88 -1.64 -15.63
C ASP A 241 8.27 -0.96 -16.87
N ASP A 242 6.99 -0.62 -16.82
CA ASP A 242 6.25 0.03 -17.91
C ASP A 242 6.94 1.31 -18.42
N ASN A 243 7.59 2.07 -17.53
CA ASN A 243 8.17 3.36 -17.91
C ASN A 243 9.49 3.22 -18.70
N SER A 244 10.20 2.10 -18.56
CA SER A 244 11.53 1.93 -19.16
C SER A 244 11.66 0.68 -20.04
N ASN A 245 10.63 -0.17 -20.08
CA ASN A 245 10.63 -1.48 -20.72
C ASN A 245 11.79 -2.40 -20.26
N SER A 246 12.46 -2.04 -19.16
CA SER A 246 13.56 -2.79 -18.57
C SER A 246 13.02 -3.78 -17.55
N ILE A 247 13.77 -4.88 -17.33
CA ILE A 247 13.39 -5.88 -16.33
C ILE A 247 13.36 -5.20 -14.96
N LYS A 248 12.21 -5.27 -14.26
CA LYS A 248 12.07 -4.68 -12.93
C LYS A 248 12.87 -5.49 -11.91
N LEU A 249 13.82 -4.84 -11.25
CA LEU A 249 14.51 -5.39 -10.09
C LEU A 249 13.86 -4.88 -8.80
N PHE A 250 13.22 -5.78 -8.06
CA PHE A 250 12.59 -5.45 -6.79
C PHE A 250 13.61 -5.45 -5.66
N GLN A 251 13.62 -4.38 -4.87
CA GLN A 251 14.36 -4.33 -3.62
C GLN A 251 13.62 -5.17 -2.57
N GLY A 252 14.31 -6.18 -2.04
CA GLY A 252 13.81 -7.14 -1.07
C GLY A 252 14.10 -6.72 0.37
N ASN A 253 14.46 -7.71 1.18
CA ASN A 253 14.63 -7.57 2.62
C ASN A 253 16.03 -7.05 2.98
N HIS A 254 16.15 -6.42 4.15
CA HIS A 254 17.42 -6.01 4.76
C HIS A 254 17.72 -6.77 6.06
N ASP A 255 16.77 -7.60 6.51
CA ASP A 255 16.85 -8.43 7.70
C ASP A 255 16.03 -9.72 7.51
N ASN A 256 15.98 -10.58 8.53
CA ASN A 256 15.25 -11.85 8.47
C ASN A 256 13.76 -11.79 8.83
N ASN A 257 13.25 -10.71 9.43
CA ASN A 257 11.93 -10.72 10.08
C ASN A 257 10.99 -9.61 9.62
N SER A 258 11.50 -8.46 9.23
CA SER A 258 10.69 -7.36 8.73
C SER A 258 10.07 -7.75 7.38
N HIS A 259 8.81 -7.37 7.19
CA HIS A 259 8.12 -7.54 5.92
C HIS A 259 8.60 -6.48 4.92
N LYS A 260 8.90 -6.92 3.70
CA LYS A 260 9.06 -6.03 2.56
C LYS A 260 7.90 -6.24 1.60
N LYS A 261 6.99 -5.28 1.53
CA LYS A 261 5.89 -5.24 0.56
C LYS A 261 6.34 -4.50 -0.69
N ASN A 262 6.18 -5.12 -1.86
CA ASN A 262 6.33 -4.51 -3.17
C ASN A 262 5.03 -4.68 -3.96
N MET A 263 4.48 -3.58 -4.46
CA MET A 263 3.32 -3.61 -5.37
C MET A 263 3.82 -3.60 -6.80
N PHE A 264 3.09 -4.29 -7.68
CA PHE A 264 3.31 -4.22 -9.12
C PHE A 264 2.62 -2.96 -9.64
N ASP A 265 3.40 -2.10 -10.30
CA ASP A 265 2.91 -0.86 -10.91
C ASP A 265 1.75 -1.17 -11.88
N VAL A 266 1.87 -2.27 -12.62
CA VAL A 266 0.80 -2.88 -13.41
C VAL A 266 0.57 -4.31 -12.91
N PRO A 267 -0.58 -4.60 -12.27
CA PRO A 267 -0.95 -5.98 -11.94
C PRO A 267 -1.01 -6.85 -13.19
N PHE A 268 -0.62 -8.11 -13.07
CA PHE A 268 -0.65 -9.07 -14.17
C PHE A 268 -1.55 -10.27 -13.86
N HIS A 269 -2.03 -10.92 -14.90
CA HIS A 269 -2.84 -12.13 -14.80
C HIS A 269 -1.96 -13.36 -15.01
N ALA A 270 -1.92 -14.23 -14.01
CA ALA A 270 -1.12 -15.44 -14.07
C ALA A 270 -1.73 -16.58 -13.26
N ARG A 271 -1.47 -17.81 -13.70
CA ARG A 271 -1.66 -19.00 -12.86
C ARG A 271 -0.40 -19.32 -12.05
N PHE A 272 0.77 -19.19 -12.66
CA PHE A 272 2.05 -19.50 -12.02
C PHE A 272 2.86 -18.23 -11.81
N VAL A 273 3.43 -18.09 -10.61
CA VAL A 273 4.33 -16.98 -10.27
C VAL A 273 5.65 -17.54 -9.76
N ARG A 274 6.75 -17.03 -10.30
CA ARG A 274 8.13 -17.33 -9.88
C ARG A 274 8.79 -16.11 -9.28
N ILE A 275 9.41 -16.31 -8.13
CA ILE A 275 10.35 -15.37 -7.52
C ILE A 275 11.75 -15.82 -7.93
N LEU A 276 12.52 -14.91 -8.53
CA LEU A 276 13.87 -15.15 -9.05
C LEU A 276 14.89 -14.31 -8.26
N PRO A 277 15.56 -14.89 -7.25
CA PRO A 277 16.54 -14.18 -6.43
C PRO A 277 17.78 -13.75 -7.24
N GLU A 278 18.19 -12.50 -7.07
CA GLU A 278 19.34 -11.89 -7.78
C GLU A 278 20.43 -11.43 -6.81
N ALA A 279 20.05 -10.99 -5.61
CA ALA A 279 20.97 -10.66 -4.52
C ALA A 279 20.43 -11.17 -3.18
N TRP A 280 21.30 -11.61 -2.29
CA TRP A 280 20.92 -12.19 -1.00
C TRP A 280 22.02 -12.00 0.05
N HIS A 281 21.64 -12.13 1.31
CA HIS A 281 22.56 -12.15 2.44
C HIS A 281 22.68 -13.58 2.98
N ASN A 282 23.92 -14.10 3.06
CA ASN A 282 24.27 -15.47 3.45
C ASN A 282 23.70 -16.58 2.54
N ARG A 283 22.38 -16.75 2.49
CA ARG A 283 21.71 -17.74 1.64
C ARG A 283 20.44 -17.17 1.00
N ILE A 284 20.06 -17.75 -0.13
CA ILE A 284 18.77 -17.49 -0.78
C ILE A 284 17.68 -18.12 0.08
N THR A 285 17.04 -17.31 0.91
CA THR A 285 16.01 -17.75 1.87
C THR A 285 14.79 -16.83 1.80
N LEU A 286 13.60 -17.42 1.65
CA LEU A 286 12.34 -16.69 1.48
C LEU A 286 11.18 -17.29 2.28
N ARG A 287 10.41 -16.38 2.86
CA ARG A 287 8.99 -16.51 3.22
C ARG A 287 8.23 -15.46 2.40
N VAL A 288 7.10 -15.84 1.82
CA VAL A 288 6.36 -14.96 0.90
C VAL A 288 4.85 -14.99 1.12
N GLU A 289 4.18 -13.94 0.70
CA GLU A 289 2.74 -13.87 0.46
C GLU A 289 2.49 -13.10 -0.84
N LEU A 290 1.63 -13.65 -1.71
CA LEU A 290 1.22 -12.96 -2.92
C LEU A 290 -0.05 -12.16 -2.63
N LEU A 291 -0.16 -10.97 -3.23
CA LEU A 291 -1.32 -10.10 -3.11
C LEU A 291 -2.07 -10.07 -4.44
N GLY A 292 -3.39 -10.07 -4.38
CA GLY A 292 -4.23 -10.15 -5.57
C GLY A 292 -5.71 -10.36 -5.24
N CYS A 293 -6.44 -10.91 -6.19
CA CYS A 293 -7.85 -11.22 -6.08
C CYS A 293 -8.25 -12.26 -7.14
N ASP A 294 -9.41 -12.87 -6.92
CA ASP A 294 -10.11 -13.65 -7.94
C ASP A 294 -10.81 -12.66 -8.90
N GLU A 295 -10.75 -12.93 -10.21
CA GLU A 295 -11.61 -12.31 -11.24
C GLU A 295 -12.50 -13.38 -11.86
#